data_AF-A0A2V8DXT8-F1
#
_entry.id   AF-A0A2V8DXT8-F1
#
_cell.length_a   1.000
_cell.length_b   1.000
_cell.length_c   1.000
_cell.angle_alpha   90.00
_cell.angle_beta   90.00
_cell.angle_gamma   90.00
#
_symmetry.space_group_name_H-M   'P 1'
#
loop_
_entity.id
_entity.type
_entity.pdbx_description
1 polymer ?
#
loop_
_entity_poly.entity_id
_entity_poly.type
_entity_poly.pdbx_seq_one_letter_code
_entity_poly.pdbx_strand_id
1 'polypeptide(L)'
;MKAISGFLLGAIVLALVGGVCLAAGILDREMAHAQEHVVSGDYDEPQAILDTTERYFEYATRLPWVGNGPVNDVRARKAALHYWQKQYGAIVPEIADPVGNVASDNIELQLIVANAMYRVGQAESKDRQTTLAALDAGINAYLTVLKNAPRQEDAAYNYEFLVRLRDDIAKGRRKAEPTEVSGPHGHPGGPPFKGKNEFKIYVPLQSDEIDKGATSGKAAPMKRKG
;
A
#
# COMPACT_ATOMS: atom_id res chain seq x y z
N MET A 1 -38.31 16.28 -36.31
CA MET A 1 -37.94 15.07 -35.55
C MET A 1 -36.44 14.82 -35.48
N LYS A 2 -35.67 14.87 -36.59
CA LYS A 2 -34.21 14.61 -36.59
C LYS A 2 -33.37 15.45 -35.61
N ALA A 3 -33.71 16.73 -35.40
CA ALA A 3 -33.00 17.60 -34.45
C ALA A 3 -33.24 17.18 -32.99
N ILE A 4 -34.49 16.85 -32.64
CA ILE A 4 -34.86 16.37 -31.29
C ILE A 4 -34.16 15.04 -30.98
N SER A 5 -34.08 14.15 -31.96
CA SER A 5 -33.31 12.90 -31.85
C SER A 5 -31.83 13.15 -31.59
N GLY A 6 -31.23 14.14 -32.26
CA GLY A 6 -29.83 14.53 -32.05
C GLY A 6 -29.57 15.12 -30.66
N PHE A 7 -30.46 16.00 -30.18
CA PHE A 7 -30.34 16.56 -28.82
C PHE A 7 -30.53 15.50 -27.73
N LEU A 8 -31.45 14.55 -27.93
CA LEU A 8 -31.70 13.47 -26.98
C LEU A 8 -30.52 12.50 -26.90
N LEU A 9 -29.90 12.19 -28.03
CA LEU A 9 -28.70 11.34 -28.10
C LEU A 9 -27.48 12.06 -27.48
N GLY A 10 -27.33 13.36 -27.75
CA GLY A 10 -26.31 14.19 -27.10
C GLY A 10 -26.48 14.26 -25.59
N ALA A 11 -27.71 14.42 -25.10
CA ALA A 11 -28.01 14.44 -23.67
C ALA A 11 -27.69 13.10 -22.97
N ILE A 12 -27.97 11.96 -23.62
CA ILE A 12 -27.61 10.63 -23.11
C ILE A 12 -26.09 10.47 -23.01
N VAL A 13 -25.35 10.90 -24.04
CA VAL A 13 -23.88 10.83 -24.03
C VAL A 13 -23.29 11.71 -22.91
N LEU A 14 -23.78 12.94 -22.78
CA LEU A 14 -23.36 13.85 -21.70
C LEU A 14 -23.71 13.30 -20.31
N ALA A 15 -24.87 12.65 -20.16
CA ALA A 15 -25.26 12.01 -18.90
C ALA A 15 -24.35 10.82 -18.55
N LEU A 16 -23.96 10.02 -19.54
CA LEU A 16 -23.03 8.91 -19.35
C LEU A 16 -21.62 9.39 -18.99
N VAL A 17 -21.12 10.41 -19.70
CA VAL A 17 -19.82 11.05 -19.38
C VAL A 17 -19.86 11.68 -17.99
N GLY A 18 -20.93 12.40 -17.68
CA GLY A 18 -21.17 12.98 -16.35
C GLY A 18 -21.19 11.90 -15.27
N GLY A 19 -21.85 10.76 -15.52
CA GLY A 19 -21.89 9.61 -14.61
C GLY A 19 -20.51 8.99 -14.36
N VAL A 20 -19.66 8.88 -15.38
CA VAL A 20 -18.28 8.39 -15.24
C VAL A 20 -17.43 9.38 -14.44
N CYS A 21 -17.53 10.69 -14.70
CA CYS A 21 -16.82 11.70 -13.91
C CYS A 21 -17.33 11.76 -12.45
N LEU A 22 -18.61 11.53 -12.22
CA LEU A 22 -19.19 11.45 -10.88
C LEU A 22 -18.72 10.19 -10.16
N ALA A 23 -18.64 9.05 -10.85
CA ALA A 23 -18.09 7.81 -10.28
C ALA A 23 -16.61 7.99 -9.93
N ALA A 24 -15.82 8.62 -10.79
CA ALA A 24 -14.42 8.96 -10.51
C ALA A 24 -14.28 9.93 -9.31
N GLY A 25 -15.13 10.96 -9.24
CA GLY A 25 -15.14 11.90 -8.12
C GLY A 25 -15.65 11.30 -6.81
N ILE A 26 -16.58 10.34 -6.86
CA ILE A 26 -17.02 9.55 -5.71
C ILE A 26 -15.90 8.60 -5.30
N LEU A 27 -15.20 7.98 -6.23
CA LEU A 27 -14.03 7.12 -5.96
C LEU A 27 -12.86 7.88 -5.33
N ASP A 28 -12.59 9.12 -5.76
CA ASP A 28 -11.57 9.98 -5.14
C ASP A 28 -12.00 10.46 -3.75
N ARG A 29 -13.29 10.76 -3.57
CA ARG A 29 -13.87 11.14 -2.28
C ARG A 29 -13.95 9.95 -1.32
N GLU A 30 -14.22 8.77 -1.84
CA GLU A 30 -14.14 7.49 -1.13
C GLU A 30 -12.71 7.10 -0.87
N MET A 31 -11.71 7.57 -1.62
CA MET A 31 -10.29 7.36 -1.30
C MET A 31 -9.84 8.22 -0.11
N ALA A 32 -10.35 9.45 -0.01
CA ALA A 32 -10.18 10.29 1.18
C ALA A 32 -10.92 9.69 2.40
N HIS A 33 -12.11 9.13 2.22
CA HIS A 33 -12.84 8.41 3.27
C HIS A 33 -12.30 7.00 3.54
N ALA A 34 -11.65 6.35 2.58
CA ALA A 34 -10.98 5.07 2.74
C ALA A 34 -9.68 5.29 3.51
N GLN A 35 -8.96 6.39 3.33
CA GLN A 35 -7.89 6.75 4.27
C GLN A 35 -8.41 6.93 5.71
N GLU A 36 -9.66 7.39 5.88
CA GLU A 36 -10.36 7.48 7.16
C GLU A 36 -10.89 6.11 7.67
N HIS A 37 -11.29 5.19 6.77
CA HIS A 37 -11.89 3.88 7.10
C HIS A 37 -10.89 2.72 7.13
N VAL A 38 -9.74 2.81 6.46
CA VAL A 38 -8.57 1.93 6.66
C VAL A 38 -8.10 2.06 8.12
N VAL A 39 -8.33 3.22 8.76
CA VAL A 39 -8.13 3.43 10.20
C VAL A 39 -9.22 2.76 11.05
N SER A 40 -10.45 2.56 10.54
CA SER A 40 -11.55 1.92 11.27
C SER A 40 -11.72 0.42 11.00
N GLY A 41 -11.12 -0.12 9.93
CA GLY A 41 -11.05 -1.54 9.64
C GLY A 41 -12.23 -2.15 8.88
N ASP A 42 -13.09 -1.33 8.24
CA ASP A 42 -14.22 -1.82 7.43
C ASP A 42 -13.84 -1.84 5.94
N TYR A 43 -13.82 -3.04 5.36
CA TYR A 43 -13.35 -3.27 3.99
C TYR A 43 -14.34 -4.07 3.12
N ASP A 44 -15.44 -4.57 3.69
CA ASP A 44 -16.34 -5.50 3.00
C ASP A 44 -17.22 -4.79 1.95
N GLU A 45 -17.75 -3.61 2.30
CA GLU A 45 -18.56 -2.79 1.39
C GLU A 45 -17.75 -2.27 0.18
N PRO A 46 -16.54 -1.69 0.35
CA PRO A 46 -15.68 -1.31 -0.77
C PRO A 46 -15.34 -2.47 -1.71
N GLN A 47 -15.11 -3.67 -1.17
CA GLN A 47 -14.78 -4.84 -1.98
C GLN A 47 -15.94 -5.25 -2.89
N ALA A 48 -17.17 -5.28 -2.37
CA ALA A 48 -18.37 -5.63 -3.15
C ALA A 48 -18.65 -4.62 -4.29
N ILE A 49 -18.39 -3.34 -4.04
CA ILE A 49 -18.52 -2.28 -5.05
C ILE A 49 -17.49 -2.47 -6.17
N LEU A 50 -16.23 -2.74 -5.83
CA LEU A 50 -15.17 -2.96 -6.83
C LEU A 50 -15.41 -4.23 -7.66
N ASP A 51 -15.87 -5.32 -7.06
CA ASP A 51 -16.21 -6.57 -7.78
C ASP A 51 -17.34 -6.38 -8.80
N THR A 52 -18.29 -5.51 -8.48
CA THR A 52 -19.39 -5.17 -9.39
C THR A 52 -18.88 -4.25 -10.51
N THR A 53 -18.10 -3.24 -10.14
CA THR A 53 -17.52 -2.25 -11.05
C THR A 53 -16.55 -2.89 -12.07
N GLU A 54 -15.71 -3.83 -11.64
CA GLU A 54 -14.78 -4.57 -12.51
C GLU A 54 -15.54 -5.27 -13.65
N ARG A 55 -16.62 -6.01 -13.30
CA ARG A 55 -17.47 -6.69 -14.29
C ARG A 55 -18.08 -5.73 -15.31
N TYR A 56 -18.52 -4.55 -14.87
CA TYR A 56 -19.06 -3.54 -15.79
C TYR A 56 -17.99 -3.01 -16.76
N PHE A 57 -16.80 -2.69 -16.25
CA PHE A 57 -15.74 -2.15 -17.08
C PHE A 57 -15.06 -3.20 -17.97
N GLU A 58 -15.09 -4.49 -17.63
CA GLU A 58 -14.65 -5.57 -18.52
C GLU A 58 -15.42 -5.62 -19.84
N TYR A 59 -16.69 -5.20 -19.85
CA TYR A 59 -17.43 -5.04 -21.10
C TYR A 59 -17.03 -3.76 -21.84
N ALA A 60 -16.68 -2.71 -21.10
CA ALA A 60 -16.29 -1.41 -21.67
C ALA A 60 -14.91 -1.45 -22.33
N THR A 61 -13.98 -2.31 -21.90
CA THR A 61 -12.64 -2.47 -22.53
C THR A 61 -12.71 -2.95 -23.98
N ARG A 62 -13.82 -3.56 -24.40
CA ARG A 62 -14.04 -3.97 -25.80
C ARG A 62 -14.26 -2.77 -26.72
N LEU A 63 -14.51 -1.58 -26.17
CA LEU A 63 -14.67 -0.34 -26.94
C LEU A 63 -13.29 0.29 -27.19
N PRO A 64 -12.86 0.46 -28.45
CA PRO A 64 -11.52 0.94 -28.79
C PRO A 64 -11.16 2.32 -28.20
N TRP A 65 -12.15 3.16 -27.93
CA TRP A 65 -11.96 4.53 -27.40
C TRP A 65 -11.91 4.60 -25.87
N VAL A 66 -12.31 3.55 -25.14
CA VAL A 66 -12.25 3.52 -23.67
C VAL A 66 -10.89 2.97 -23.22
N GLY A 67 -10.41 1.91 -23.89
CA GLY A 67 -9.17 1.24 -23.53
C GLY A 67 -9.23 0.53 -22.19
N ASN A 68 -8.06 0.23 -21.61
CA ASN A 68 -7.94 -0.55 -20.37
C ASN A 68 -7.88 0.29 -19.09
N GLY A 69 -7.76 1.62 -19.20
CA GLY A 69 -7.55 2.52 -18.06
C GLY A 69 -8.52 2.31 -16.90
N PRO A 70 -9.85 2.35 -17.13
CA PRO A 70 -10.84 2.17 -16.07
C PRO A 70 -10.77 0.80 -15.38
N VAL A 71 -10.59 -0.28 -16.13
CA VAL A 71 -10.42 -1.62 -15.54
C VAL A 71 -9.11 -1.72 -14.75
N ASN A 72 -8.04 -1.13 -15.28
CA ASN A 72 -6.74 -1.13 -14.63
C ASN A 72 -6.78 -0.44 -13.27
N ASP A 73 -7.46 0.71 -13.16
CA ASP A 73 -7.68 1.43 -11.91
C ASP A 73 -8.47 0.59 -10.90
N VAL A 74 -9.58 -0.03 -11.33
CA VAL A 74 -10.39 -0.90 -10.46
C VAL A 74 -9.58 -2.09 -9.93
N ARG A 75 -8.78 -2.73 -10.80
CA ARG A 75 -7.91 -3.86 -10.41
C ARG A 75 -6.82 -3.45 -9.43
N ALA A 76 -6.19 -2.29 -9.65
CA ALA A 76 -5.20 -1.75 -8.72
C ALA A 76 -5.83 -1.47 -7.34
N ARG A 77 -7.01 -0.84 -7.31
CA ARG A 77 -7.75 -0.56 -6.06
C ARG A 77 -8.14 -1.83 -5.30
N LYS A 78 -8.65 -2.84 -6.01
CA LYS A 78 -9.00 -4.14 -5.41
C LYS A 78 -7.77 -4.85 -4.83
N ALA A 79 -6.65 -4.84 -5.55
CA ALA A 79 -5.39 -5.38 -5.05
C ALA A 79 -4.89 -4.60 -3.82
N ALA A 80 -5.05 -3.27 -3.80
CA ALA A 80 -4.70 -2.45 -2.64
C ALA A 80 -5.54 -2.82 -1.40
N LEU A 81 -6.85 -3.05 -1.55
CA LEU A 81 -7.70 -3.51 -0.45
C LEU A 81 -7.21 -4.84 0.12
N HIS A 82 -6.98 -5.84 -0.73
CA HIS A 82 -6.43 -7.13 -0.30
C HIS A 82 -5.07 -6.95 0.40
N TYR A 83 -4.25 -5.98 -0.04
CA TYR A 83 -2.92 -5.74 0.51
C TYR A 83 -3.04 -5.23 1.95
N TRP A 84 -3.94 -4.28 2.18
CA TRP A 84 -4.20 -3.73 3.51
C TRP A 84 -4.87 -4.76 4.44
N GLN A 85 -5.74 -5.62 3.90
CA GLN A 85 -6.32 -6.76 4.62
C GLN A 85 -5.32 -7.91 4.89
N LYS A 86 -4.06 -7.79 4.45
CA LYS A 86 -3.02 -8.84 4.53
C LYS A 86 -3.35 -10.12 3.75
N GLN A 87 -4.26 -10.04 2.80
CA GLN A 87 -4.62 -11.14 1.90
C GLN A 87 -3.64 -11.20 0.72
N TYR A 88 -2.34 -11.28 1.01
CA TYR A 88 -1.30 -11.22 -0.02
C TYR A 88 -1.39 -12.37 -1.03
N GLY A 89 -1.87 -13.55 -0.61
CA GLY A 89 -2.11 -14.68 -1.49
C GLY A 89 -3.23 -14.45 -2.53
N ALA A 90 -4.15 -13.51 -2.28
CA ALA A 90 -5.16 -13.12 -3.27
C ALA A 90 -4.59 -12.19 -4.36
N ILE A 91 -3.45 -11.55 -4.09
CA ILE A 91 -2.78 -10.60 -5.00
C ILE A 91 -1.69 -11.28 -5.81
N VAL A 92 -0.95 -12.20 -5.18
CA VAL A 92 0.18 -12.89 -5.78
C VAL A 92 -0.30 -14.23 -6.33
N PRO A 93 -0.63 -14.32 -7.63
CA PRO A 93 -0.99 -15.60 -8.24
C PRO A 93 0.16 -16.60 -8.16
N GLU A 94 -0.17 -17.89 -8.01
CA GLU A 94 0.79 -19.01 -8.06
C GLU A 94 1.27 -19.28 -9.49
N ILE A 95 1.93 -18.29 -10.09
CA ILE A 95 2.46 -18.33 -11.45
C ILE A 95 3.91 -17.83 -11.48
N ALA A 96 4.63 -18.19 -12.55
CA ALA A 96 5.96 -17.65 -12.78
C ALA A 96 5.88 -16.15 -13.14
N ASP A 97 6.72 -15.34 -12.50
CA ASP A 97 6.78 -13.87 -12.65
C ASP A 97 5.42 -13.15 -12.48
N PRO A 98 4.83 -13.12 -11.27
CA PRO A 98 3.53 -12.50 -11.03
C PRO A 98 3.43 -11.04 -11.49
N VAL A 99 4.50 -10.25 -11.33
CA VAL A 99 4.52 -8.83 -11.77
C VAL A 99 4.55 -8.73 -13.29
N GLY A 100 5.35 -9.56 -13.96
CA GLY A 100 5.42 -9.58 -15.43
C GLY A 100 4.12 -10.01 -16.12
N ASN A 101 3.24 -10.72 -15.41
CA ASN A 101 1.91 -11.09 -15.92
C ASN A 101 0.87 -9.97 -15.79
N VAL A 102 1.17 -8.92 -15.02
CA VAL A 102 0.32 -7.71 -14.99
C VAL A 102 0.61 -6.89 -16.24
N ALA A 103 -0.45 -6.38 -16.88
CA ALA A 103 -0.34 -5.53 -18.06
C ALA A 103 0.66 -4.37 -17.84
N SER A 104 1.54 -4.14 -18.83
CA SER A 104 2.65 -3.18 -18.71
C SER A 104 2.22 -1.72 -18.59
N ASP A 105 0.96 -1.42 -18.91
CA ASP A 105 0.33 -0.11 -18.74
C ASP A 105 -0.31 0.08 -17.35
N ASN A 106 -0.39 -0.98 -16.53
CA ASN A 106 -0.91 -0.94 -15.17
C ASN A 106 0.22 -0.96 -14.12
N ILE A 107 0.98 0.13 -14.08
CA ILE A 107 2.15 0.27 -13.19
C ILE A 107 1.76 0.19 -11.72
N GLU A 108 0.59 0.71 -11.34
CA GLU A 108 0.12 0.69 -9.96
C GLU A 108 -0.14 -0.74 -9.48
N LEU A 109 -0.84 -1.56 -10.27
CA LEU A 109 -1.04 -2.96 -9.95
C LEU A 109 0.28 -3.74 -9.93
N GLN A 110 1.21 -3.46 -10.86
CA GLN A 110 2.55 -4.06 -10.83
C GLN A 110 3.27 -3.78 -9.51
N LEU A 111 3.22 -2.55 -9.02
CA LEU A 111 3.80 -2.17 -7.74
C LEU A 111 3.15 -2.88 -6.56
N ILE A 112 1.82 -2.97 -6.53
CA ILE A 112 1.09 -3.65 -5.45
C ILE A 112 1.43 -5.15 -5.42
N VAL A 113 1.50 -5.80 -6.58
CA VAL A 113 1.92 -7.21 -6.68
C VAL A 113 3.37 -7.38 -6.21
N ALA A 114 4.28 -6.49 -6.59
CA ALA A 114 5.67 -6.53 -6.11
C ALA A 114 5.77 -6.38 -4.58
N ASN A 115 5.00 -5.44 -4.01
CA ASN A 115 4.91 -5.25 -2.56
C ASN A 115 4.35 -6.51 -1.87
N ALA A 116 3.30 -7.11 -2.42
CA ALA A 116 2.69 -8.33 -1.88
C ALA A 116 3.66 -9.53 -1.97
N MET A 117 4.41 -9.68 -3.06
CA MET A 117 5.45 -10.71 -3.20
C MET A 117 6.51 -10.60 -2.10
N TYR A 118 6.96 -9.39 -1.78
CA TYR A 118 7.88 -9.18 -0.66
C TYR A 118 7.28 -9.61 0.68
N ARG A 119 6.00 -9.32 0.93
CA ARG A 119 5.30 -9.73 2.16
C ARG A 119 5.12 -11.25 2.26
N VAL A 120 4.76 -11.91 1.17
CA VAL A 120 4.69 -13.38 1.09
C VAL A 120 6.05 -14.00 1.38
N GLY A 121 7.09 -13.55 0.67
CA GLY A 121 8.45 -14.04 0.87
C GLY A 121 8.97 -13.81 2.29
N GLN A 122 8.61 -12.68 2.91
CA GLN A 122 8.93 -12.40 4.31
C GLN A 122 8.22 -13.37 5.27
N ALA A 123 6.93 -13.68 5.03
CA ALA A 123 6.14 -14.60 5.86
C ALA A 123 6.62 -16.05 5.76
N GLU A 124 7.07 -16.47 4.57
CA GLU A 124 7.47 -17.86 4.30
C GLU A 124 8.93 -18.15 4.65
N SER A 125 9.74 -17.10 4.84
CA SER A 125 11.16 -17.23 5.16
C SER A 125 11.40 -17.77 6.57
N LYS A 126 12.08 -18.92 6.67
CA LYS A 126 12.39 -19.60 7.94
C LYS A 126 13.87 -19.54 8.31
N ASP A 127 14.73 -19.42 7.31
CA ASP A 127 16.17 -19.41 7.47
C ASP A 127 16.84 -18.43 6.49
N ARG A 128 18.16 -18.31 6.60
CA ARG A 128 18.95 -17.40 5.76
C ARG A 128 18.81 -17.70 4.27
N GLN A 129 18.78 -18.97 3.87
CA GLN A 129 18.68 -19.36 2.48
C GLN A 129 17.31 -18.99 1.90
N THR A 130 16.22 -19.30 2.62
CA THR A 130 14.87 -18.92 2.17
C THR A 130 14.70 -17.40 2.15
N THR A 131 15.31 -16.68 3.10
CA THR A 131 15.28 -15.22 3.14
C THR A 131 15.98 -14.60 1.95
N LEU A 132 17.19 -15.10 1.60
CA LEU A 132 17.91 -14.60 0.43
C LEU A 132 17.15 -14.88 -0.88
N ALA A 133 16.53 -16.06 -1.01
CA ALA A 133 15.70 -16.39 -2.16
C ALA A 133 14.45 -15.48 -2.27
N ALA A 134 13.78 -15.22 -1.15
CA ALA A 134 12.65 -14.28 -1.10
C ALA A 134 13.05 -12.85 -1.47
N LEU A 135 14.23 -12.40 -1.02
CA LEU A 135 14.78 -11.10 -1.39
C LEU A 135 15.13 -11.04 -2.88
N ASP A 136 15.72 -12.09 -3.44
CA ASP A 136 16.00 -12.20 -4.87
C ASP A 136 14.72 -12.12 -5.72
N ALA A 137 13.65 -12.80 -5.28
CA ALA A 137 12.33 -12.69 -5.93
C ALA A 137 11.77 -11.26 -5.85
N GLY A 138 11.84 -10.61 -4.69
CA GLY A 138 11.40 -9.22 -4.50
C GLY A 138 12.21 -8.21 -5.33
N ILE A 139 13.53 -8.38 -5.41
CA ILE A 139 14.42 -7.54 -6.25
C ILE A 139 13.99 -7.64 -7.72
N ASN A 140 13.77 -8.86 -8.22
CA ASN A 140 13.31 -9.07 -9.59
C ASN A 140 11.92 -8.48 -9.83
N ALA A 141 11.01 -8.58 -8.86
CA ALA A 141 9.68 -8.00 -8.93
C ALA A 141 9.74 -6.46 -9.11
N TYR A 142 10.48 -5.75 -8.26
CA TYR A 142 10.64 -4.29 -8.40
C TYR A 142 11.42 -3.90 -9.66
N LEU A 143 12.41 -4.71 -10.07
CA LEU A 143 13.11 -4.49 -11.33
C LEU A 143 12.15 -4.57 -12.53
N THR A 144 11.18 -5.49 -12.52
CA THR A 144 10.14 -5.57 -13.55
C THR A 144 9.28 -4.30 -13.59
N VAL A 145 8.89 -3.75 -12.43
CA VAL A 145 8.18 -2.45 -12.38
C VAL A 145 9.04 -1.34 -13.01
N LEU A 146 10.32 -1.26 -12.64
CA LEU A 146 11.24 -0.23 -13.13
C LEU A 146 11.54 -0.33 -14.62
N LYS A 147 11.46 -1.52 -15.23
CA LYS A 147 11.57 -1.68 -16.69
C LYS A 147 10.42 -0.98 -17.43
N ASN A 148 9.22 -1.01 -16.87
CA ASN A 148 8.04 -0.38 -17.46
C ASN A 148 7.87 1.09 -17.04
N ALA A 149 8.31 1.43 -15.82
CA ALA A 149 8.26 2.79 -15.26
C ALA A 149 9.59 3.17 -14.59
N PRO A 150 10.61 3.62 -15.34
CA PRO A 150 11.95 3.89 -14.80
C PRO A 150 12.03 5.02 -13.76
N ARG A 151 11.00 5.86 -13.67
CA ARG A 151 10.91 6.98 -12.72
C ARG A 151 9.94 6.72 -11.57
N GLN A 152 9.50 5.48 -11.38
CA GLN A 152 8.64 5.14 -10.25
C GLN A 152 9.50 5.14 -8.96
N GLU A 153 9.25 6.12 -8.10
CA GLU A 153 10.10 6.41 -6.92
C GLU A 153 10.03 5.29 -5.86
N ASP A 154 8.84 4.77 -5.57
CA ASP A 154 8.63 3.72 -4.57
C ASP A 154 9.34 2.41 -4.95
N ALA A 155 9.25 2.00 -6.21
CA ALA A 155 9.90 0.83 -6.77
C ALA A 155 11.42 1.01 -6.75
N ALA A 156 11.92 2.20 -7.09
CA ALA A 156 13.35 2.49 -7.03
C ALA A 156 13.87 2.43 -5.59
N TYR A 157 13.13 3.04 -4.65
CA TYR A 157 13.46 3.00 -3.23
C TYR A 157 13.44 1.55 -2.69
N ASN A 158 12.38 0.80 -2.96
CA ASN A 158 12.22 -0.57 -2.48
C ASN A 158 13.26 -1.51 -3.10
N TYR A 159 13.57 -1.35 -4.38
CA TYR A 159 14.64 -2.08 -5.06
C TYR A 159 16.00 -1.88 -4.36
N GLU A 160 16.40 -0.62 -4.16
CA GLU A 160 17.66 -0.28 -3.49
C GLU A 160 17.70 -0.81 -2.05
N PHE A 161 16.58 -0.70 -1.32
CA PHE A 161 16.45 -1.26 0.01
C PHE A 161 16.68 -2.77 0.03
N LEU A 162 16.03 -3.52 -0.86
CA LEU A 162 16.15 -4.97 -0.91
C LEU A 162 17.55 -5.42 -1.33
N VAL A 163 18.17 -4.76 -2.31
CA VAL A 163 19.56 -5.05 -2.72
C VAL A 163 20.52 -4.92 -1.54
N ARG A 164 20.42 -3.84 -0.76
CA ARG A 164 21.27 -3.61 0.42
C ARG A 164 20.96 -4.61 1.53
N LEU A 165 19.68 -4.86 1.79
CA LEU A 165 19.24 -5.83 2.80
C LEU A 165 19.78 -7.24 2.49
N ARG A 166 19.68 -7.66 1.24
CA ARG A 166 20.21 -8.93 0.75
C ARG A 166 21.72 -9.00 0.92
N ASP A 167 22.46 -7.95 0.53
CA ASP A 167 23.91 -7.89 0.68
C ASP A 167 24.34 -7.96 2.16
N ASP A 168 23.62 -7.27 3.06
CA ASP A 168 23.87 -7.32 4.50
C ASP A 168 23.68 -8.72 5.09
N ILE A 169 22.61 -9.41 4.72
CA ILE A 169 22.32 -10.78 5.17
C ILE A 169 23.30 -11.78 4.56
N ALA A 170 23.66 -11.58 3.29
CA ALA A 170 24.66 -12.40 2.60
C ALA A 170 26.05 -12.25 3.23
N LYS A 171 26.42 -11.05 3.69
CA LYS A 171 27.70 -10.80 4.39
C LYS A 171 27.65 -11.09 5.90
N GLY A 172 26.49 -11.47 6.44
CA GLY A 172 26.32 -11.71 7.88
C GLY A 172 26.35 -10.44 8.74
N ARG A 173 26.25 -9.25 8.12
CA ARG A 173 26.14 -7.96 8.83
C ARG A 173 24.76 -7.79 9.49
N ARG A 174 23.76 -8.53 9.01
CA ARG A 174 22.40 -8.59 9.57
C ARG A 174 21.94 -10.05 9.64
N LYS A 175 21.22 -10.39 10.71
CA LYS A 175 20.59 -11.71 10.84
C LYS A 175 19.34 -11.77 9.97
N ALA A 176 19.12 -12.91 9.32
CA ALA A 176 17.85 -13.26 8.72
C ALA A 176 16.90 -13.70 9.86
N GLU A 177 16.18 -12.74 10.43
CA GLU A 177 15.14 -13.02 11.41
C GLU A 177 13.79 -13.05 10.67
N PRO A 178 12.93 -14.06 10.92
CA PRO A 178 11.54 -14.01 10.49
C PRO A 178 10.89 -12.79 11.15
N THR A 179 10.61 -11.76 10.36
CA THR A 179 9.83 -10.63 10.83
C THR A 179 8.38 -11.10 10.88
N GLU A 180 7.76 -11.14 12.07
CA GLU A 180 6.31 -11.24 12.14
C GLU A 180 5.71 -10.15 11.25
N VAL A 181 4.81 -10.53 10.34
CA VAL A 181 4.14 -9.59 9.43
C VAL A 181 3.11 -8.78 10.22
N SER A 182 3.62 -7.86 11.03
CA SER A 182 2.85 -6.82 11.66
C SER A 182 2.39 -5.86 10.57
N GLY A 183 1.10 -5.57 10.55
CA GLY A 183 0.58 -4.57 9.62
C GLY A 183 1.09 -3.18 10.01
N PRO A 184 0.76 -2.14 9.23
CA PRO A 184 1.00 -0.75 9.61
C PRO A 184 0.45 -0.42 11.00
N HIS A 185 -0.61 -1.13 11.40
CA HIS A 185 -1.33 -0.96 12.68
C HIS A 185 -0.92 -1.95 13.78
N GLY A 186 0.12 -2.76 13.61
CA GLY A 186 0.45 -3.78 14.60
C GLY A 186 -0.30 -5.10 14.42
N HIS A 187 -0.38 -5.87 15.50
CA HIS A 187 -1.27 -7.02 15.65
C HIS A 187 -2.65 -6.56 16.15
N PRO A 188 -3.76 -7.08 15.61
CA PRO A 188 -5.09 -6.82 16.16
C PRO A 188 -5.17 -7.21 17.65
N GLY A 189 -5.61 -6.29 18.51
CA GLY A 189 -5.65 -6.50 19.97
C GLY A 189 -4.28 -6.50 20.66
N GLY A 190 -3.19 -6.28 19.92
CA GLY A 190 -1.86 -6.10 20.49
C GLY A 190 -1.76 -4.78 21.26
N PRO A 191 -0.93 -4.71 22.32
CA PRO A 191 -0.64 -3.44 22.94
C PRO A 191 -0.04 -2.48 21.90
N PRO A 192 -0.30 -1.16 21.99
CA PRO A 192 0.32 -0.18 21.09
C PRO A 192 1.82 -0.42 21.09
N PHE A 193 2.43 -0.32 19.90
CA PHE A 193 3.85 -0.57 19.70
C PHE A 193 4.62 0.13 20.81
N LYS A 194 5.29 -0.64 21.68
CA LYS A 194 6.22 -0.09 22.66
C LYS A 194 7.44 0.38 21.89
N GLY A 195 7.29 1.49 21.15
CA GLY A 195 8.41 2.31 20.77
C GLY A 195 9.24 2.50 22.03
N LYS A 196 10.56 2.32 21.93
CA LYS A 196 11.48 2.53 23.07
C LYS A 196 10.98 3.76 23.82
N ASN A 197 10.73 3.62 25.12
CA ASN A 197 10.11 4.62 26.02
C ASN A 197 10.94 5.92 26.18
N GLU A 198 11.57 6.40 25.12
CA GLU A 198 12.33 7.63 25.04
C GLU A 198 11.65 8.55 24.03
N PHE A 199 10.43 9.00 24.34
CA PHE A 199 10.01 10.32 23.85
C PHE A 199 10.93 11.35 24.52
N LYS A 200 12.05 11.67 23.88
CA LYS A 200 12.94 12.75 24.29
C LYS A 200 12.30 14.07 23.89
N ILE A 201 11.47 14.61 24.77
CA ILE A 201 10.98 15.98 24.64
C ILE A 201 12.16 16.89 24.98
N TYR A 202 12.77 17.48 23.95
CA TYR A 202 13.78 18.52 24.14
C TYR A 202 13.06 19.83 24.50
N VAL A 203 12.89 20.07 25.80
CA VAL A 203 12.51 21.39 26.30
C VAL A 203 13.79 22.21 26.45
N PRO A 204 13.98 23.29 25.70
CA PRO A 204 15.11 24.19 25.93
C PRO A 204 14.91 24.90 27.27
N LEU A 205 15.58 24.39 28.31
CA LEU A 205 15.70 25.00 29.63
C LEU A 205 17.01 25.77 29.73
N GLN A 206 17.03 26.87 30.49
CA GLN A 206 18.27 27.54 30.84
C GLN A 206 19.12 26.62 31.73
N SER A 207 20.45 26.74 31.68
CA SER A 207 21.38 25.76 32.26
C SER A 207 21.24 25.56 33.77
N ASP A 208 20.66 26.53 34.47
CA ASP A 208 20.35 26.53 35.90
C ASP A 208 19.04 25.82 36.26
N GLU A 209 18.17 25.54 35.29
CA GLU A 209 16.87 24.86 35.48
C GLU A 209 16.91 23.35 35.14
N ILE A 210 18.07 22.82 34.73
CA ILE A 210 18.23 21.40 34.34
C ILE A 210 18.35 20.51 35.58
N ASP A 211 17.24 19.89 36.00
CA ASP A 211 17.25 18.88 37.05
C ASP A 211 17.66 17.50 36.50
N LYS A 212 18.93 17.12 36.68
CA LYS A 212 19.54 15.90 36.11
C LYS A 212 18.95 14.58 36.63
N GLY A 213 18.05 14.63 37.62
CA GLY A 213 17.37 13.46 38.19
C GLY A 213 15.93 13.23 37.68
N ALA A 214 15.37 14.13 36.87
CA ALA A 214 13.98 14.03 36.45
C ALA A 214 13.79 12.95 35.37
N THR A 215 13.14 11.85 35.75
CA THR A 215 12.67 10.83 34.81
C THR A 215 11.22 11.10 34.43
N SER A 216 10.93 11.11 33.13
CA SER A 216 9.58 11.38 32.61
C SER A 216 8.55 10.41 33.19
N GLY A 217 7.42 10.95 33.68
CA GLY A 217 6.34 10.17 34.30
C GLY A 217 6.37 10.03 35.83
N LYS A 218 7.38 10.58 36.52
CA LYS A 218 7.38 10.70 37.99
C LYS A 218 7.51 12.17 38.39
N ALA A 219 6.54 12.68 39.15
CA ALA A 219 6.64 14.02 39.72
C ALA A 219 7.78 14.06 40.75
N ALA A 220 8.61 15.11 40.68
CA ALA A 220 9.64 15.34 41.68
C ALA A 220 8.99 15.61 43.06
N PRO A 221 9.57 15.11 44.17
CA PRO A 221 9.02 15.33 45.50
C PRO A 221 9.00 16.83 45.82
N MET A 222 7.82 17.32 46.19
CA MET A 222 7.55 18.73 46.48
C MET A 222 8.35 19.17 47.72
N LYS A 223 9.38 20.01 47.53
CA LYS A 223 10.11 20.64 48.64
C LYS A 223 9.24 21.74 49.27
N ARG A 224 8.83 21.56 50.52
CA ARG A 224 8.28 22.65 51.33
C ARG A 224 9.41 23.61 51.70
N LYS A 225 9.27 24.89 51.35
CA LYS A 225 10.09 25.98 51.92
C LYS A 225 9.60 26.23 53.35
N GLY A 226 10.53 26.23 54.30
CA GLY A 226 10.35 26.89 55.60
C GLY A 226 10.64 28.37 55.48
#